data_AF-A0A936B6J5-F1
#
_entry.id   AF-A0A936B6J5-F1
#
_cell.length_a   1.000
_cell.length_b   1.000
_cell.length_c   1.000
_cell.angle_alpha   90.00
_cell.angle_beta   90.00
_cell.angle_gamma   90.00
#
_symmetry.space_group_name_H-M   'P 1'
#
loop_
_entity.id
_entity.type
_entity.pdbx_description
1 polymer ?
#
loop_
_entity_poly.entity_id
_entity_poly.type
_entity_poly.pdbx_seq_one_letter_code
_entity_poly.pdbx_strand_id
1 'polypeptide(L)'
;MEQYAEFEMLEGMANHQARTVQEAAGGLLLYAPVVKQEDFHSAISYLVRRLDENTAPENFLHDLFGLEVGSPSWERQKQFFLEAVRRRDEAPQGPNRLQNRPSEQPTFDPSAPFHNVADTDFSLPANQQWAAQILATWREKAIEPIPLQIGGEFISANTAGEGHDPSRPETIAYQYALARPEHIEAALTAAVEAQASWASTPIPERKKLLVACAEALARRRGELVGAAVLDGGKAIPEADPEVSEAIDFANYYARALDLAETELADVQMAPLGTVLITPPWNFPIAIPCGGVLAGLMAGNTVIIKPAPEAVLVAWEMCKALWEAGIPKEALQFVPTTDDEVGRSLVTDGRINAVILTGAHSTGRMFLGWKPELRLLAETSGKNSLIISGMADHDQAIKDLVKSAFGHNGQKCSAASLAVLEAEVYDNPAFLRQLRDATASLHVGSAWELSSKVTPIIREPGAELARGLTQLDEGKAGCWNRKW
;
A
#
# COMPACT_ATOMS: atom_id res chain seq x y z
N MET A 1 47.02 23.57 1.51
CA MET A 1 45.54 23.50 1.49
C MET A 1 45.00 24.26 0.30
N GLU A 2 45.43 25.50 0.08
CA GLU A 2 45.03 26.40 -1.03
C GLU A 2 45.19 25.82 -2.46
N GLN A 3 46.16 24.94 -2.71
CA GLN A 3 46.29 24.26 -4.03
C GLN A 3 45.38 23.03 -4.21
N TYR A 4 44.74 22.55 -3.13
CA TYR A 4 44.08 21.24 -3.09
C TYR A 4 42.64 21.28 -2.53
N ALA A 5 42.18 22.44 -2.05
CA ALA A 5 40.85 22.63 -1.48
C ALA A 5 40.34 24.05 -1.76
N GLU A 6 39.06 24.15 -2.13
CA GLU A 6 38.32 25.40 -2.27
C GLU A 6 37.24 25.45 -1.18
N PHE A 7 36.93 26.65 -0.69
CA PHE A 7 35.88 26.86 0.29
C PHE A 7 34.66 27.47 -0.41
N GLU A 8 33.48 26.95 -0.08
CA GLU A 8 32.21 27.44 -0.59
C GLU A 8 31.34 27.94 0.58
N MET A 9 30.67 29.07 0.39
CA MET A 9 29.69 29.60 1.35
C MET A 9 28.46 30.17 0.64
N LEU A 10 27.33 30.18 1.34
CA LEU A 10 26.10 30.78 0.84
C LEU A 10 26.20 32.31 0.83
N GLU A 11 25.85 32.93 -0.30
CA GLU A 11 25.75 34.39 -0.39
C GLU A 11 24.68 34.93 0.58
N GLY A 12 25.00 36.01 1.28
CA GLY A 12 24.04 36.74 2.13
C GLY A 12 23.75 36.12 3.51
N MET A 13 24.42 35.04 3.90
CA MET A 13 24.18 34.36 5.19
C MET A 13 25.14 34.82 6.30
N ALA A 14 26.43 34.53 6.17
CA ALA A 14 27.45 34.75 7.21
C ALA A 14 28.55 35.69 6.70
N ASN A 15 28.17 36.91 6.28
CA ASN A 15 29.04 37.82 5.52
C ASN A 15 30.36 38.17 6.20
N HIS A 16 30.39 38.26 7.54
CA HIS A 16 31.62 38.54 8.27
C HIS A 16 32.58 37.34 8.25
N GLN A 17 32.04 36.14 8.48
CA GLN A 17 32.77 34.89 8.45
C GLN A 17 33.27 34.59 7.03
N ALA A 18 32.44 34.85 6.02
CA ALA A 18 32.83 34.70 4.61
C ALA A 18 34.06 35.52 4.26
N ARG A 19 34.13 36.79 4.67
CA ARG A 19 35.33 37.62 4.47
C ARG A 19 36.56 37.04 5.18
N THR A 20 36.42 36.64 6.45
CA THR A 20 37.52 36.04 7.21
C THR A 20 38.02 34.74 6.58
N VAL A 21 37.11 33.88 6.11
CA VAL A 21 37.47 32.63 5.42
C VAL A 21 38.16 32.93 4.09
N GLN A 22 37.63 33.87 3.31
CA GLN A 22 38.23 34.28 2.03
C GLN A 22 39.66 34.81 2.21
N GLU A 23 39.90 35.65 3.22
CA GLU A 23 41.22 36.18 3.55
C GLU A 23 42.18 35.06 4.01
N ALA A 24 41.70 34.14 4.83
CA ALA A 24 42.51 33.06 5.39
C ALA A 24 42.82 31.93 4.39
N ALA A 25 41.93 31.69 3.43
CA ALA A 25 42.04 30.60 2.46
C ALA A 25 42.53 31.06 1.07
N GLY A 26 42.72 32.37 0.86
CA GLY A 26 43.16 32.93 -0.43
C GLY A 26 42.09 32.87 -1.55
N GLY A 27 40.86 32.50 -1.23
CA GLY A 27 39.74 32.37 -2.17
C GLY A 27 38.46 31.89 -1.49
N LEU A 28 37.30 32.21 -2.09
CA LEU A 28 35.98 31.75 -1.64
C LEU A 28 35.00 31.72 -2.81
N LEU A 29 34.34 30.57 -3.01
CA LEU A 29 33.23 30.43 -3.93
C LEU A 29 31.91 30.79 -3.23
N LEU A 30 31.10 31.64 -3.85
CA LEU A 30 29.79 32.00 -3.33
C LEU A 30 28.68 31.28 -4.08
N TYR A 31 27.86 30.53 -3.35
CA TYR A 31 26.63 29.97 -3.87
C TYR A 31 25.54 31.04 -3.87
N ALA A 32 25.16 31.49 -5.07
CA ALA A 32 24.26 32.62 -5.32
C ALA A 32 22.98 32.16 -6.06
N PRO A 33 21.91 31.78 -5.34
CA PRO A 33 20.63 31.44 -5.95
C PRO A 33 20.01 32.68 -6.62
N VAL A 34 19.61 32.54 -7.88
CA VAL A 34 18.94 33.59 -8.64
C VAL A 34 17.62 33.10 -9.19
N VAL A 35 16.61 33.97 -9.18
CA VAL A 35 15.28 33.69 -9.71
C VAL A 35 14.77 34.89 -10.48
N LYS A 36 13.87 34.66 -11.44
CA LYS A 36 13.17 35.77 -12.10
C LYS A 36 12.17 36.41 -11.14
N GLN A 37 11.84 37.68 -11.38
CA GLN A 37 10.85 38.40 -10.58
C GLN A 37 9.47 37.73 -10.60
N GLU A 38 9.08 37.14 -11.73
CA GLU A 38 7.81 36.39 -11.88
C GLU A 38 7.78 35.09 -11.05
N ASP A 39 8.94 34.52 -10.75
CA ASP A 39 9.10 33.26 -10.02
C ASP A 39 9.48 33.49 -8.54
N PHE A 40 9.19 34.67 -7.99
CA PHE A 40 9.59 35.07 -6.63
C PHE A 40 9.12 34.09 -5.54
N HIS A 41 8.00 33.40 -5.76
CA HIS A 41 7.49 32.36 -4.86
C HIS A 41 8.52 31.23 -4.63
N SER A 42 9.31 30.85 -5.63
CA SER A 42 10.36 29.83 -5.48
C SER A 42 11.49 30.30 -4.55
N ALA A 43 11.76 31.62 -4.48
CA ALA A 43 12.72 32.18 -3.53
C ALA A 43 12.21 32.13 -2.09
N ILE A 44 10.89 32.19 -1.88
CA ILE A 44 10.31 32.03 -0.54
C ILE A 44 10.54 30.62 -0.02
N SER A 45 10.32 29.57 -0.83
CA SER A 45 10.61 28.19 -0.43
C SER A 45 12.09 27.99 -0.08
N TYR A 46 13.00 28.61 -0.86
CA TYR A 46 14.42 28.62 -0.54
C TYR A 46 14.72 29.35 0.78
N LEU A 47 14.10 30.51 1.01
CA LEU A 47 14.24 31.28 2.24
C LEU A 47 13.77 30.49 3.47
N VAL A 48 12.62 29.82 3.41
CA VAL A 48 12.10 28.99 4.50
C VAL A 48 13.11 27.90 4.86
N ARG A 49 13.69 27.21 3.87
CA ARG A 49 14.75 26.22 4.11
C ARG A 49 15.98 26.82 4.80
N ARG A 50 16.39 28.03 4.41
CA ARG A 50 17.53 28.73 5.04
C ARG A 50 17.22 29.16 6.47
N LEU A 51 15.99 29.60 6.75
CA LEU A 51 15.55 29.94 8.10
C LEU A 51 15.53 28.69 8.98
N ASP A 52 14.94 27.59 8.51
CA ASP A 52 14.89 26.33 9.24
C ASP A 52 16.30 25.81 9.55
N GLU A 53 17.17 25.74 8.54
CA GLU A 53 18.57 25.35 8.70
C GLU A 53 19.32 26.23 9.71
N ASN A 54 19.21 27.55 9.61
CA ASN A 54 20.00 28.48 10.43
C ASN A 54 19.43 28.65 11.84
N THR A 55 18.18 28.27 12.08
CA THR A 55 17.54 28.34 13.41
C THR A 55 17.54 27.02 14.16
N ALA A 56 17.92 25.91 13.51
CA ALA A 56 18.12 24.63 14.16
C ALA A 56 19.17 24.74 15.30
N PRO A 57 18.87 24.28 16.52
CA PRO A 57 19.81 24.35 17.67
C PRO A 57 21.16 23.66 17.43
N GLU A 58 21.19 22.68 16.52
CA GLU A 58 22.39 21.95 16.12
C GLU A 58 23.27 22.73 15.14
N ASN A 59 22.74 23.76 14.48
CA ASN A 59 23.49 24.53 13.49
C ASN A 59 24.36 25.60 14.18
N PHE A 60 25.63 25.69 13.79
CA PHE A 60 26.54 26.72 14.28
C PHE A 60 26.01 28.15 14.05
N LEU A 61 25.30 28.40 12.94
CA LEU A 61 24.74 29.72 12.62
C LEU A 61 23.64 30.16 13.60
N HIS A 62 22.98 29.24 14.29
CA HIS A 62 22.00 29.54 15.34
C HIS A 62 22.64 30.35 16.47
N ASP A 63 23.84 29.92 16.90
CA ASP A 63 24.57 30.52 18.01
C ASP A 63 25.46 31.69 17.58
N LEU A 64 25.66 31.88 16.27
CA LEU A 64 26.60 32.87 15.73
C LEU A 64 26.27 34.29 16.18
N PHE A 65 24.98 34.62 16.23
CA PHE A 65 24.49 35.93 16.65
C PHE A 65 24.59 36.06 18.17
N GLY A 66 25.70 36.63 18.66
CA GLY A 66 25.98 36.81 20.09
C GLY A 66 26.96 35.80 20.67
N LEU A 67 27.70 35.06 19.83
CA LEU A 67 28.75 34.14 20.28
C LEU A 67 29.95 34.91 20.88
N GLU A 68 30.06 34.90 22.20
CA GLU A 68 31.20 35.49 22.92
C GLU A 68 32.09 34.39 23.53
N VAL A 69 33.41 34.58 23.49
CA VAL A 69 34.36 33.63 24.09
C VAL A 69 34.06 33.46 25.59
N GLY A 70 33.84 32.22 26.02
CA GLY A 70 33.48 31.89 27.40
C GLY A 70 31.99 31.96 27.72
N SER A 71 31.14 32.40 26.78
CA SER A 71 29.68 32.31 26.92
C SER A 71 29.21 30.84 26.95
N PRO A 72 28.01 30.55 27.49
CA PRO A 72 27.45 29.20 27.47
C PRO A 72 27.30 28.60 26.05
N SER A 73 26.90 29.41 25.07
CA SER A 73 26.80 28.97 23.67
C SER A 73 28.17 28.68 23.07
N TRP A 74 29.18 29.50 23.39
CA TRP A 74 30.55 29.25 22.95
C TRP A 74 31.12 27.96 23.54
N GLU A 75 30.94 27.72 24.84
CA GLU A 75 31.44 26.49 25.44
C GLU A 75 30.72 25.27 24.85
N ARG A 76 29.41 25.35 24.60
CA ARG A 76 28.67 24.28 23.90
C ARG A 76 29.23 24.00 22.50
N GLN A 77 29.40 25.03 21.67
CA GLN A 77 29.93 24.87 20.30
C GLN A 77 31.38 24.35 20.30
N LYS A 78 32.21 24.82 21.24
CA LYS A 78 33.56 24.28 21.45
C LYS A 78 33.53 22.80 21.82
N GLN A 79 32.65 22.39 22.74
CA GLN A 79 32.53 20.98 23.12
C GLN A 79 32.04 20.12 21.95
N PHE A 80 31.07 20.60 21.15
CA PHE A 80 30.65 19.91 19.93
C PHE A 80 31.80 19.72 18.94
N PHE A 81 32.59 20.76 18.69
CA PHE A 81 33.75 20.66 17.82
C PHE A 81 34.80 19.67 18.34
N LEU A 82 35.16 19.77 19.63
CA LEU A 82 36.14 18.86 20.25
C LEU A 82 35.66 17.41 20.22
N GLU A 83 34.37 17.19 20.46
CA GLU A 83 33.76 15.86 20.41
C GLU A 83 33.75 15.30 18.98
N ALA A 84 33.41 16.12 17.98
CA ALA A 84 33.48 15.73 16.58
C ALA A 84 34.92 15.34 16.17
N VAL A 85 35.93 16.10 16.61
CA VAL A 85 37.35 15.78 16.37
C VAL A 85 37.75 14.47 17.07
N ARG A 86 37.25 14.23 18.28
CA ARG A 86 37.51 12.99 19.04
C ARG A 86 36.91 11.78 18.34
N ARG A 87 35.69 11.91 17.82
CA ARG A 87 34.91 10.85 17.17
C ARG A 87 35.09 10.76 15.66
N ARG A 88 36.00 11.54 15.06
CA ARG A 88 36.19 11.58 13.60
C ARG A 88 36.45 10.20 12.99
N ASP A 89 37.10 9.32 13.75
CA ASP A 89 37.47 7.97 13.32
C ASP A 89 36.36 6.93 13.63
N GLU A 90 35.30 7.34 14.35
CA GLU A 90 34.11 6.52 14.70
C GLU A 90 32.91 6.78 13.78
N ALA A 91 33.01 7.75 12.85
CA ALA A 91 31.91 8.11 11.97
C ALA A 91 31.48 6.86 11.16
N PRO A 92 30.18 6.50 11.17
CA PRO A 92 29.72 5.33 10.45
C PRO A 92 30.03 5.48 8.96
N GLN A 93 30.67 4.45 8.40
CA GLN A 93 30.95 4.37 6.98
C GLN A 93 29.86 3.55 6.29
N GLY A 94 29.32 4.06 5.19
CA GLY A 94 28.29 3.40 4.41
C GLY A 94 26.91 4.08 4.51
N PRO A 95 25.90 3.52 3.85
CA PRO A 95 24.58 4.13 3.78
C PRO A 95 23.81 3.93 5.09
N ASN A 96 23.02 4.94 5.48
CA ASN A 96 22.07 4.81 6.62
C ASN A 96 20.87 3.90 6.29
N ARG A 97 20.63 3.62 4.99
CA ARG A 97 19.52 2.79 4.52
C ARG A 97 20.06 1.43 4.10
N LEU A 98 19.59 0.38 4.77
CA LEU A 98 20.14 -0.99 4.67
C LEU A 98 19.11 -2.07 4.31
N GLN A 99 17.86 -1.69 3.99
CA GLN A 99 16.80 -2.66 3.67
C GLN A 99 17.20 -3.52 2.47
N ASN A 100 16.98 -4.83 2.58
CA ASN A 100 17.31 -5.79 1.53
C ASN A 100 16.27 -6.92 1.50
N ARG A 101 15.21 -6.75 0.69
CA ARG A 101 14.08 -7.69 0.62
C ARG A 101 14.48 -9.15 0.35
N PRO A 102 15.42 -9.45 -0.57
CA PRO A 102 15.90 -10.83 -0.79
C PRO A 102 16.37 -11.59 0.46
N SER A 103 16.93 -10.90 1.45
CA SER A 103 17.53 -11.53 2.64
C SER A 103 16.82 -11.19 3.94
N GLU A 104 15.82 -10.29 3.89
CA GLU A 104 15.09 -9.84 5.07
C GLU A 104 14.24 -10.98 5.64
N GLN A 105 14.33 -11.18 6.94
CA GLN A 105 13.44 -12.08 7.69
C GLN A 105 12.87 -11.27 8.85
N PRO A 106 11.79 -10.50 8.62
CA PRO A 106 11.23 -9.68 9.68
C PRO A 106 10.59 -10.59 10.72
N THR A 107 10.85 -10.28 11.98
CA THR A 107 10.16 -10.86 13.12
C THR A 107 9.25 -9.80 13.73
N PHE A 108 8.12 -10.23 14.27
CA PHE A 108 7.15 -9.32 14.86
C PHE A 108 6.97 -9.66 16.33
N ASP A 109 7.28 -8.70 17.19
CA ASP A 109 7.03 -8.84 18.62
C ASP A 109 5.62 -8.31 18.91
N PRO A 110 4.66 -9.17 19.30
CA PRO A 110 3.30 -8.74 19.58
C PRO A 110 3.14 -8.02 20.93
N SER A 111 4.20 -7.96 21.75
CA SER A 111 4.24 -7.17 22.99
C SER A 111 4.74 -5.73 22.77
N ALA A 112 5.44 -5.48 21.66
CA ALA A 112 5.85 -4.14 21.27
C ALA A 112 4.66 -3.31 20.74
N PRO A 113 4.71 -1.97 20.86
CA PRO A 113 3.75 -1.07 20.22
C PRO A 113 3.59 -1.40 18.73
N PHE A 114 2.37 -1.26 18.22
CA PHE A 114 2.12 -1.46 16.81
C PHE A 114 2.87 -0.40 15.99
N HIS A 115 3.64 -0.86 15.00
CA HIS A 115 4.27 -0.04 13.98
C HIS A 115 3.96 -0.68 12.63
N ASN A 116 3.57 0.14 11.66
CA ASN A 116 3.42 -0.31 10.29
C ASN A 116 4.76 -0.84 9.76
N VAL A 117 4.68 -1.92 9.00
CA VAL A 117 5.83 -2.48 8.30
C VAL A 117 6.30 -1.50 7.25
N ALA A 118 7.62 -1.27 7.20
CA ALA A 118 8.21 -0.42 6.19
C ALA A 118 7.97 -1.00 4.79
N ASP A 119 7.51 -0.17 3.87
CA ASP A 119 7.45 -0.48 2.44
C ASP A 119 8.84 -0.69 1.84
N THR A 120 8.89 -1.27 0.64
CA THR A 120 10.17 -1.50 -0.04
C THR A 120 10.79 -0.18 -0.50
N ASP A 121 12.01 0.09 -0.06
CA ASP A 121 12.82 1.20 -0.54
C ASP A 121 13.49 0.83 -1.87
N PHE A 122 12.83 1.18 -2.97
CA PHE A 122 13.36 0.96 -4.31
C PHE A 122 14.50 1.92 -4.71
N SER A 123 14.96 2.82 -3.83
CA SER A 123 16.22 3.54 -4.05
C SER A 123 17.44 2.64 -3.84
N LEU A 124 17.27 1.51 -3.14
CA LEU A 124 18.34 0.56 -2.86
C LEU A 124 18.53 -0.44 -4.03
N PRO A 125 19.75 -0.61 -4.56
CA PRO A 125 20.00 -1.49 -5.71
C PRO A 125 19.54 -2.94 -5.54
N ALA A 126 19.67 -3.49 -4.33
CA ALA A 126 19.22 -4.86 -4.03
C ALA A 126 17.71 -5.04 -4.25
N ASN A 127 16.91 -4.04 -3.86
CA ASN A 127 15.46 -4.05 -4.02
C ASN A 127 15.03 -3.81 -5.47
N GLN A 128 15.81 -3.03 -6.24
CA GLN A 128 15.59 -2.88 -7.69
C GLN A 128 15.83 -4.19 -8.44
N GLN A 129 16.93 -4.89 -8.12
CA GLN A 129 17.24 -6.20 -8.69
C GLN A 129 16.18 -7.25 -8.31
N TRP A 130 15.73 -7.23 -7.06
CA TRP A 130 14.64 -8.07 -6.58
C TRP A 130 13.35 -7.86 -7.38
N ALA A 131 12.94 -6.62 -7.60
CA ALA A 131 11.75 -6.29 -8.40
C ALA A 131 11.89 -6.77 -9.85
N ALA A 132 13.06 -6.54 -10.47
CA ALA A 132 13.33 -7.02 -11.83
C ALA A 132 13.28 -8.55 -11.92
N GLN A 133 13.81 -9.25 -10.91
CA GLN A 133 13.77 -10.71 -10.85
C GLN A 133 12.35 -11.24 -10.67
N ILE A 134 11.48 -10.57 -9.90
CA ILE A 134 10.07 -10.95 -9.78
C ILE A 134 9.42 -10.91 -11.17
N LEU A 135 9.55 -9.81 -11.91
CA LEU A 135 8.97 -9.70 -13.24
C LEU A 135 9.51 -10.76 -14.20
N ALA A 136 10.82 -10.98 -14.20
CA ALA A 136 11.45 -11.98 -15.06
C ALA A 136 10.96 -13.41 -14.77
N THR A 137 10.82 -13.77 -13.50
CA THR A 137 10.34 -15.09 -13.08
C THR A 137 8.85 -15.26 -13.36
N TRP A 138 8.02 -14.30 -12.96
CA TRP A 138 6.57 -14.43 -12.98
C TRP A 138 5.95 -14.27 -14.37
N ARG A 139 6.59 -13.52 -15.27
CA ARG A 139 6.08 -13.32 -16.63
C ARG A 139 5.90 -14.64 -17.38
N GLU A 140 6.82 -15.56 -17.22
CA GLU A 140 6.83 -16.87 -17.90
C GLU A 140 6.50 -18.04 -16.96
N LYS A 141 6.04 -17.76 -15.72
CA LYS A 141 5.76 -18.80 -14.73
C LYS A 141 4.51 -19.57 -15.15
N ALA A 142 4.68 -20.88 -15.34
CA ALA A 142 3.55 -21.79 -15.47
C ALA A 142 2.86 -21.95 -14.11
N ILE A 143 1.56 -21.68 -14.08
CA ILE A 143 0.74 -21.81 -12.87
C ILE A 143 -0.06 -23.11 -12.98
N GLU A 144 0.10 -23.99 -11.99
CA GLU A 144 -0.70 -25.21 -11.92
C GLU A 144 -2.18 -24.87 -11.65
N PRO A 145 -3.14 -25.69 -12.15
CA PRO A 145 -4.55 -25.47 -11.88
C PRO A 145 -4.84 -25.37 -10.38
N ILE A 146 -5.49 -24.28 -9.98
CA ILE A 146 -5.74 -23.98 -8.56
C ILE A 146 -6.95 -24.81 -8.08
N PRO A 147 -6.81 -25.64 -7.04
CA PRO A 147 -7.91 -26.45 -6.53
C PRO A 147 -8.82 -25.63 -5.60
N LEU A 148 -10.00 -26.17 -5.28
CA LEU A 148 -10.71 -25.78 -4.07
C LEU A 148 -9.95 -26.32 -2.85
N GLN A 149 -10.07 -25.66 -1.71
CA GLN A 149 -9.66 -26.24 -0.43
C GLN A 149 -10.85 -26.25 0.52
N ILE A 150 -11.31 -27.45 0.86
CA ILE A 150 -12.53 -27.68 1.65
C ILE A 150 -12.21 -28.70 2.75
N GLY A 151 -12.42 -28.33 4.02
CA GLY A 151 -12.30 -29.24 5.17
C GLY A 151 -10.98 -30.02 5.27
N GLY A 152 -9.84 -29.40 4.92
CA GLY A 152 -8.52 -30.05 4.89
C GLY A 152 -8.10 -30.63 3.54
N GLU A 153 -9.06 -30.88 2.64
CA GLU A 153 -8.82 -31.56 1.35
C GLU A 153 -8.69 -30.57 0.18
N PHE A 154 -7.87 -30.92 -0.81
CA PHE A 154 -7.74 -30.17 -2.06
C PHE A 154 -8.52 -30.86 -3.19
N ILE A 155 -9.46 -30.14 -3.80
CA ILE A 155 -10.38 -30.69 -4.80
C ILE A 155 -10.11 -30.04 -6.15
N SER A 156 -9.54 -30.80 -7.09
CA SER A 156 -9.24 -30.34 -8.46
C SER A 156 -10.39 -30.58 -9.45
N ALA A 157 -11.64 -30.58 -8.96
CA ALA A 157 -12.80 -30.86 -9.81
C ALA A 157 -13.17 -29.64 -10.67
N ASN A 158 -13.56 -29.88 -11.93
CA ASN A 158 -14.12 -28.86 -12.81
C ASN A 158 -13.25 -27.59 -12.94
N THR A 159 -11.99 -27.76 -13.33
CA THR A 159 -11.02 -26.68 -13.61
C THR A 159 -11.41 -25.90 -14.87
N ALA A 160 -12.54 -25.21 -14.81
CA ALA A 160 -13.14 -24.45 -15.90
C ALA A 160 -13.09 -22.93 -15.65
N GLY A 161 -12.72 -22.49 -14.44
CA GLY A 161 -12.43 -21.09 -14.19
C GLY A 161 -11.11 -20.71 -14.89
N GLU A 162 -11.09 -19.56 -15.53
CA GLU A 162 -9.93 -19.02 -16.25
C GLU A 162 -9.50 -17.70 -15.62
N GLY A 163 -8.22 -17.61 -15.28
CA GLY A 163 -7.58 -16.37 -14.86
C GLY A 163 -6.80 -15.78 -16.03
N HIS A 164 -6.87 -14.46 -16.19
CA HIS A 164 -6.27 -13.74 -17.31
C HIS A 164 -5.25 -12.73 -16.80
N ASP A 165 -4.24 -12.47 -17.61
CA ASP A 165 -3.28 -11.39 -17.35
C ASP A 165 -3.79 -10.09 -18.01
N PRO A 166 -4.13 -9.04 -17.25
CA PRO A 166 -4.63 -7.79 -17.83
C PRO A 166 -3.64 -7.12 -18.82
N SER A 167 -2.35 -7.43 -18.72
CA SER A 167 -1.31 -6.97 -19.65
C SER A 167 -1.11 -7.88 -20.87
N ARG A 168 -1.73 -9.06 -20.88
CA ARG A 168 -1.73 -10.04 -21.97
C ARG A 168 -3.13 -10.70 -22.08
N PRO A 169 -4.18 -9.94 -22.43
CA PRO A 169 -5.57 -10.37 -22.29
C PRO A 169 -5.95 -11.60 -23.14
N GLU A 170 -5.24 -11.83 -24.25
CA GLU A 170 -5.41 -12.99 -25.13
C GLU A 170 -4.86 -14.31 -24.54
N THR A 171 -4.20 -14.25 -23.39
CA THR A 171 -3.57 -15.40 -22.74
C THR A 171 -4.35 -15.79 -21.48
N ILE A 172 -4.81 -17.04 -21.43
CA ILE A 172 -5.24 -17.66 -20.17
C ILE A 172 -3.97 -17.91 -19.34
N ALA A 173 -3.83 -17.18 -18.24
CA ALA A 173 -2.64 -17.24 -17.41
C ALA A 173 -2.66 -18.45 -16.46
N TYR A 174 -3.85 -18.87 -16.00
CA TYR A 174 -4.04 -20.06 -15.18
C TYR A 174 -5.50 -20.53 -15.22
N GLN A 175 -5.73 -21.75 -14.73
CA GLN A 175 -7.07 -22.29 -14.52
C GLN A 175 -7.33 -22.54 -13.04
N TYR A 176 -8.59 -22.55 -12.63
CA TYR A 176 -8.98 -22.86 -11.27
C TYR A 176 -10.28 -23.65 -11.20
N ALA A 177 -10.41 -24.45 -10.14
CA ALA A 177 -11.60 -25.20 -9.82
C ALA A 177 -12.71 -24.25 -9.34
N LEU A 178 -13.92 -24.44 -9.87
CA LEU A 178 -15.12 -23.74 -9.43
C LEU A 178 -15.98 -24.67 -8.57
N ALA A 179 -16.44 -24.16 -7.43
CA ALA A 179 -17.35 -24.91 -6.59
C ALA A 179 -18.66 -25.22 -7.34
N ARG A 180 -19.23 -26.39 -7.01
CA ARG A 180 -20.53 -26.87 -7.46
C ARG A 180 -21.42 -27.00 -6.22
N PRO A 181 -22.75 -27.20 -6.36
CA PRO A 181 -23.64 -27.31 -5.20
C PRO A 181 -23.17 -28.30 -4.12
N GLU A 182 -22.63 -29.46 -4.54
CA GLU A 182 -22.08 -30.46 -3.63
C GLU A 182 -20.84 -29.98 -2.85
N HIS A 183 -20.02 -29.11 -3.44
CA HIS A 183 -18.87 -28.51 -2.79
C HIS A 183 -19.29 -27.43 -1.79
N ILE A 184 -20.36 -26.67 -2.07
CA ILE A 184 -20.91 -25.69 -1.13
C ILE A 184 -21.40 -26.39 0.14
N GLU A 185 -22.14 -27.47 -0.01
CA GLU A 185 -22.62 -28.26 1.13
C GLU A 185 -21.46 -28.82 1.97
N ALA A 186 -20.43 -29.36 1.31
CA ALA A 186 -19.23 -29.86 1.97
C ALA A 186 -18.48 -28.76 2.72
N ALA A 187 -18.29 -27.58 2.11
CA ALA A 187 -17.61 -26.45 2.73
C ALA A 187 -18.33 -25.92 3.96
N LEU A 188 -19.66 -25.80 3.89
CA LEU A 188 -20.50 -25.34 5.00
C LEU A 188 -20.48 -26.36 6.15
N THR A 189 -20.60 -27.65 5.83
CA THR A 189 -20.52 -28.72 6.83
C THR A 189 -19.17 -28.70 7.55
N ALA A 190 -18.07 -28.68 6.80
CA ALA A 190 -16.73 -28.63 7.37
C ALA A 190 -16.49 -27.37 8.23
N ALA A 191 -17.01 -26.21 7.79
CA ALA A 191 -16.86 -24.96 8.54
C ALA A 191 -17.59 -25.00 9.90
N VAL A 192 -18.79 -25.59 9.93
CA VAL A 192 -19.58 -25.74 11.17
C VAL A 192 -18.94 -26.76 12.10
N GLU A 193 -18.48 -27.90 11.59
CA GLU A 193 -17.82 -28.94 12.38
C GLU A 193 -16.52 -28.45 13.03
N ALA A 194 -15.74 -27.63 12.31
CA ALA A 194 -14.50 -27.07 12.82
C ALA A 194 -14.70 -25.90 13.80
N GLN A 195 -15.89 -25.28 13.82
CA GLN A 195 -16.12 -24.01 14.52
C GLN A 195 -15.88 -24.08 16.02
N ALA A 196 -16.43 -25.09 16.69
CA ALA A 196 -16.28 -25.23 18.14
C ALA A 196 -14.81 -25.48 18.53
N SER A 197 -14.08 -26.26 17.73
CA SER A 197 -12.66 -26.54 17.97
C SER A 197 -11.82 -25.28 17.79
N TRP A 198 -11.99 -24.53 16.70
CA TRP A 198 -11.26 -23.29 16.46
C TRP A 198 -11.59 -22.20 17.48
N ALA A 199 -12.86 -22.03 17.83
CA ALA A 199 -13.29 -21.07 18.86
C ALA A 199 -12.66 -21.37 20.23
N SER A 200 -12.40 -22.65 20.53
CA SER A 200 -11.76 -23.08 21.78
C SER A 200 -10.26 -22.82 21.83
N THR A 201 -9.61 -22.53 20.70
CA THR A 201 -8.19 -22.13 20.67
C THR A 201 -8.01 -20.84 21.46
N PRO A 202 -7.20 -20.79 22.54
CA PRO A 202 -7.06 -19.60 23.37
C PRO A 202 -6.58 -18.37 22.58
N ILE A 203 -7.03 -17.18 22.98
CA ILE A 203 -6.63 -15.89 22.36
C ILE A 203 -5.10 -15.78 22.22
N PRO A 204 -4.27 -16.11 23.24
CA PRO A 204 -2.81 -16.05 23.09
C PRO A 204 -2.24 -16.96 22.00
N GLU A 205 -2.85 -18.13 21.75
CA GLU A 205 -2.41 -19.04 20.69
C GLU A 205 -2.86 -18.55 19.32
N ARG A 206 -4.08 -17.99 19.19
CA ARG A 206 -4.52 -17.32 17.95
C ARG A 206 -3.63 -16.13 17.60
N LYS A 207 -3.23 -15.34 18.62
CA LYS A 207 -2.29 -14.22 18.49
C LYS A 207 -0.94 -14.68 17.94
N LYS A 208 -0.36 -15.78 18.47
CA LYS A 208 0.87 -16.38 17.93
C LYS A 208 0.72 -16.82 16.47
N LEU A 209 -0.41 -17.43 16.11
CA LEU A 209 -0.68 -17.83 14.73
C LEU A 209 -0.78 -16.62 13.79
N LEU A 210 -1.43 -15.52 14.20
CA LEU A 210 -1.49 -14.29 13.39
C LEU A 210 -0.10 -13.66 13.22
N VAL A 211 0.74 -13.66 14.25
CA VAL A 211 2.14 -13.23 14.13
C VAL A 211 2.91 -14.12 13.16
N ALA A 212 2.74 -15.45 13.23
CA ALA A 212 3.35 -16.37 12.27
C ALA A 212 2.83 -16.13 10.83
N CYS A 213 1.57 -15.72 10.67
CA CYS A 213 1.01 -15.31 9.39
C CYS A 213 1.71 -14.06 8.85
N ALA A 214 1.95 -13.05 9.70
CA ALA A 214 2.72 -11.85 9.36
C ALA A 214 4.11 -12.21 8.82
N GLU A 215 4.82 -13.12 9.48
CA GLU A 215 6.13 -13.62 9.04
C GLU A 215 6.05 -14.43 7.73
N ALA A 216 5.03 -15.27 7.57
CA ALA A 216 4.82 -16.06 6.36
C ALA A 216 4.50 -15.18 5.14
N LEU A 217 3.65 -14.17 5.30
CA LEU A 217 3.36 -13.16 4.29
C LEU A 217 4.63 -12.40 3.89
N ALA A 218 5.47 -12.02 4.86
CA ALA A 218 6.76 -11.38 4.58
C ALA A 218 7.72 -12.29 3.79
N ARG A 219 7.85 -13.57 4.17
CA ARG A 219 8.66 -14.55 3.44
C ARG A 219 8.16 -14.77 2.01
N ARG A 220 6.85 -14.70 1.79
CA ARG A 220 6.21 -14.87 0.47
C ARG A 220 6.00 -13.55 -0.27
N ARG A 221 6.55 -12.42 0.19
CA ARG A 221 6.32 -11.09 -0.41
C ARG A 221 6.55 -11.09 -1.93
N GLY A 222 7.64 -11.68 -2.41
CA GLY A 222 7.92 -11.76 -3.85
C GLY A 222 6.91 -12.60 -4.64
N GLU A 223 6.37 -13.66 -4.03
CA GLU A 223 5.34 -14.50 -4.65
C GLU A 223 4.00 -13.76 -4.72
N LEU A 224 3.61 -13.08 -3.64
CA LEU A 224 2.38 -12.29 -3.58
C LEU A 224 2.43 -11.10 -4.58
N VAL A 225 3.55 -10.39 -4.63
CA VAL A 225 3.76 -9.31 -5.61
C VAL A 225 3.70 -9.84 -7.03
N GLY A 226 4.38 -10.95 -7.32
CA GLY A 226 4.37 -11.57 -8.65
C GLY A 226 2.98 -12.02 -9.08
N ALA A 227 2.20 -12.62 -8.18
CA ALA A 227 0.82 -12.98 -8.42
C ALA A 227 -0.06 -11.74 -8.69
N ALA A 228 0.10 -10.67 -7.92
CA ALA A 228 -0.68 -9.43 -8.11
C ALA A 228 -0.32 -8.67 -9.41
N VAL A 229 0.92 -8.79 -9.88
CA VAL A 229 1.33 -8.29 -11.21
C VAL A 229 0.63 -9.10 -12.30
N LEU A 230 0.66 -10.43 -12.21
CA LEU A 230 0.09 -11.34 -13.21
C LEU A 230 -1.43 -11.26 -13.27
N ASP A 231 -2.10 -11.42 -12.14
CA ASP A 231 -3.55 -11.58 -12.03
C ASP A 231 -4.28 -10.22 -11.99
N GLY A 232 -3.71 -9.26 -11.25
CA GLY A 232 -4.31 -7.94 -11.04
C GLY A 232 -3.76 -6.83 -11.95
N GLY A 233 -2.76 -7.12 -12.78
CA GLY A 233 -2.11 -6.12 -13.64
C GLY A 233 -1.45 -4.98 -12.85
N LYS A 234 -1.06 -5.21 -11.60
CA LYS A 234 -0.49 -4.16 -10.73
C LYS A 234 0.96 -3.84 -11.09
N ALA A 235 1.32 -2.57 -11.04
CA ALA A 235 2.74 -2.19 -10.97
C ALA A 235 3.32 -2.62 -9.60
N ILE A 236 4.58 -3.05 -9.57
CA ILE A 236 5.25 -3.48 -8.31
C ILE A 236 5.13 -2.42 -7.19
N PRO A 237 5.33 -1.11 -7.43
CA PRO A 237 5.17 -0.10 -6.37
C PRO A 237 3.74 0.04 -5.82
N GLU A 238 2.74 -0.52 -6.48
CA GLU A 238 1.35 -0.58 -6.00
C GLU A 238 1.02 -1.92 -5.32
N ALA A 239 1.62 -3.03 -5.79
CA ALA A 239 1.43 -4.36 -5.21
C ALA A 239 2.24 -4.59 -3.93
N ASP A 240 3.47 -4.08 -3.86
CA ASP A 240 4.35 -4.30 -2.70
C ASP A 240 3.82 -3.70 -1.39
N PRO A 241 3.28 -2.46 -1.37
CA PRO A 241 2.68 -1.92 -0.16
C PRO A 241 1.47 -2.72 0.33
N GLU A 242 0.73 -3.42 -0.54
CA GLU A 242 -0.35 -4.30 -0.08
C GLU A 242 0.16 -5.49 0.75
N VAL A 243 1.35 -5.99 0.45
CA VAL A 243 1.96 -7.01 1.30
C VAL A 243 2.28 -6.42 2.67
N SER A 244 2.80 -5.18 2.73
CA SER A 244 3.00 -4.46 3.99
C SER A 244 1.68 -4.32 4.76
N GLU A 245 0.61 -3.90 4.07
CA GLU A 245 -0.71 -3.74 4.67
C GLU A 245 -1.32 -5.07 5.15
N ALA A 246 -1.12 -6.18 4.43
CA ALA A 246 -1.54 -7.52 4.87
C ALA A 246 -0.79 -7.96 6.13
N ILE A 247 0.53 -7.71 6.20
CA ILE A 247 1.35 -7.96 7.38
C ILE A 247 0.90 -7.07 8.55
N ASP A 248 0.55 -5.82 8.27
CA ASP A 248 0.01 -4.89 9.25
C ASP A 248 -1.34 -5.37 9.80
N PHE A 249 -2.26 -5.86 8.95
CA PHE A 249 -3.51 -6.47 9.42
C PHE A 249 -3.25 -7.66 10.35
N ALA A 250 -2.31 -8.55 10.00
CA ALA A 250 -1.94 -9.68 10.85
C ALA A 250 -1.43 -9.22 12.22
N ASN A 251 -0.51 -8.26 12.24
CA ASN A 251 0.06 -7.71 13.47
C ASN A 251 -0.95 -6.89 14.29
N TYR A 252 -1.81 -6.13 13.63
CA TYR A 252 -2.80 -5.29 14.27
C TYR A 252 -3.91 -6.14 14.89
N TYR A 253 -4.48 -7.10 14.15
CA TYR A 253 -5.52 -7.97 14.68
C TYR A 253 -5.02 -8.92 15.75
N ALA A 254 -3.75 -9.33 15.71
CA ALA A 254 -3.12 -10.09 16.81
C ALA A 254 -3.20 -9.36 18.17
N ARG A 255 -3.33 -8.04 18.17
CA ARG A 255 -3.45 -7.18 19.37
C ARG A 255 -4.87 -6.73 19.66
N ALA A 256 -5.80 -6.87 18.71
CA ALA A 256 -7.12 -6.25 18.79
C ALA A 256 -7.96 -6.74 19.99
N LEU A 257 -7.72 -7.97 20.47
CA LEU A 257 -8.40 -8.52 21.64
C LEU A 257 -7.61 -8.34 22.95
N ASP A 258 -6.42 -7.74 22.95
CA ASP A 258 -5.70 -7.41 24.19
C ASP A 258 -6.52 -6.39 25.03
N LEU A 259 -7.23 -5.47 24.36
CA LEU A 259 -8.13 -4.50 24.98
C LEU A 259 -9.35 -5.16 25.63
N ALA A 260 -9.75 -6.35 25.18
CA ALA A 260 -10.85 -7.08 25.79
C ALA A 260 -10.51 -7.53 27.22
N GLU A 261 -9.23 -7.84 27.49
CA GLU A 261 -8.76 -8.25 28.82
C GLU A 261 -8.57 -7.06 29.77
N THR A 262 -8.31 -5.86 29.26
CA THR A 262 -7.95 -4.69 30.07
C THR A 262 -9.04 -3.62 30.17
N GLU A 263 -9.73 -3.31 29.07
CA GLU A 263 -10.65 -2.17 28.96
C GLU A 263 -12.13 -2.59 28.87
N LEU A 264 -12.42 -3.83 28.48
CA LEU A 264 -13.78 -4.34 28.28
C LEU A 264 -14.08 -5.55 29.19
N ALA A 265 -13.60 -5.51 30.44
CA ALA A 265 -13.69 -6.63 31.38
C ALA A 265 -15.14 -7.02 31.76
N ASP A 266 -16.12 -6.15 31.53
CA ASP A 266 -17.56 -6.41 31.73
C ASP A 266 -18.29 -6.86 30.45
N VAL A 267 -17.57 -6.99 29.32
CA VAL A 267 -18.11 -7.44 28.03
C VAL A 267 -17.68 -8.87 27.75
N GLN A 268 -18.65 -9.76 27.53
CA GLN A 268 -18.35 -11.10 27.01
C GLN A 268 -18.37 -11.09 25.48
N MET A 269 -17.21 -11.37 24.88
CA MET A 269 -17.08 -11.54 23.43
C MET A 269 -17.18 -13.03 23.06
N ALA A 270 -17.94 -13.32 22.00
CA ALA A 270 -18.05 -14.67 21.45
C ALA A 270 -17.97 -14.61 19.91
N PRO A 271 -17.41 -15.65 19.26
CA PRO A 271 -17.43 -15.75 17.81
C PRO A 271 -18.86 -15.82 17.28
N LEU A 272 -19.05 -15.36 16.05
CA LEU A 272 -20.32 -15.42 15.34
C LEU A 272 -20.63 -16.83 14.82
N GLY A 273 -19.60 -17.60 14.47
CA GLY A 273 -19.71 -18.94 13.89
C GLY A 273 -18.86 -19.05 12.63
N THR A 274 -19.48 -19.21 11.47
CA THR A 274 -18.80 -19.18 10.16
C THR A 274 -18.98 -17.82 9.48
N VAL A 275 -17.87 -17.24 9.05
CA VAL A 275 -17.83 -15.95 8.35
C VAL A 275 -17.40 -16.17 6.89
N LEU A 276 -18.18 -15.63 5.96
CA LEU A 276 -17.84 -15.64 4.54
C LEU A 276 -17.13 -14.32 4.19
N ILE A 277 -15.93 -14.44 3.60
CA ILE A 277 -15.16 -13.31 3.09
C ILE A 277 -15.35 -13.22 1.58
N THR A 278 -15.90 -12.09 1.12
CA THR A 278 -16.07 -11.75 -0.30
C THR A 278 -15.25 -10.49 -0.59
N PRO A 279 -13.94 -10.64 -0.87
CA PRO A 279 -13.00 -9.53 -1.08
C PRO A 279 -13.10 -8.98 -2.51
N PRO A 280 -12.51 -7.80 -2.79
CA PRO A 280 -12.46 -7.23 -4.11
C PRO A 280 -11.21 -7.72 -4.86
N TRP A 281 -11.15 -7.48 -6.17
CA TRP A 281 -9.97 -7.74 -6.99
C TRP A 281 -8.92 -6.62 -6.92
N ASN A 282 -9.30 -5.41 -6.50
CA ASN A 282 -8.45 -4.22 -6.63
C ASN A 282 -7.41 -4.06 -5.52
N PHE A 283 -7.58 -4.74 -4.38
CA PHE A 283 -6.56 -4.94 -3.34
C PHE A 283 -6.56 -6.43 -2.98
N PRO A 284 -6.04 -7.28 -3.88
CA PRO A 284 -6.25 -8.72 -3.82
C PRO A 284 -5.37 -9.43 -2.78
N ILE A 285 -4.46 -8.70 -2.11
CA ILE A 285 -3.63 -9.24 -1.03
C ILE A 285 -4.16 -8.71 0.31
N ALA A 286 -4.15 -7.39 0.50
CA ALA A 286 -4.35 -6.77 1.81
C ALA A 286 -5.77 -6.99 2.35
N ILE A 287 -6.79 -6.63 1.57
CA ILE A 287 -8.20 -6.69 1.99
C ILE A 287 -8.69 -8.12 2.26
N PRO A 288 -8.47 -9.12 1.37
CA PRO A 288 -8.84 -10.50 1.70
C PRO A 288 -8.11 -11.01 2.93
N CYS A 289 -6.82 -10.71 3.07
CA CYS A 289 -6.03 -11.12 4.22
C CYS A 289 -6.57 -10.51 5.52
N GLY A 290 -6.87 -9.21 5.52
CA GLY A 290 -7.48 -8.51 6.66
C GLY A 290 -8.81 -9.12 7.08
N GLY A 291 -9.72 -9.35 6.11
CA GLY A 291 -11.01 -9.99 6.39
C GLY A 291 -10.88 -11.40 6.97
N VAL A 292 -10.00 -12.22 6.39
CA VAL A 292 -9.71 -13.59 6.88
C VAL A 292 -9.14 -13.56 8.29
N LEU A 293 -8.11 -12.74 8.54
CA LEU A 293 -7.42 -12.69 9.83
C LEU A 293 -8.30 -12.12 10.93
N ALA A 294 -9.13 -11.11 10.64
CA ALA A 294 -10.12 -10.60 11.58
C ALA A 294 -11.14 -11.69 11.98
N GLY A 295 -11.67 -12.43 10.99
CA GLY A 295 -12.59 -13.53 11.23
C GLY A 295 -11.98 -14.63 12.11
N LEU A 296 -10.77 -15.08 11.75
CA LEU A 296 -10.03 -16.11 12.49
C LEU A 296 -9.67 -15.67 13.91
N MET A 297 -9.18 -14.44 14.10
CA MET A 297 -8.80 -13.92 15.42
C MET A 297 -9.99 -13.81 16.37
N ALA A 298 -11.16 -13.47 15.85
CA ALA A 298 -12.41 -13.45 16.60
C ALA A 298 -12.96 -14.87 16.92
N GLY A 299 -12.28 -15.95 16.51
CA GLY A 299 -12.65 -17.34 16.79
C GLY A 299 -13.67 -17.93 15.81
N ASN A 300 -13.86 -17.31 14.65
CA ASN A 300 -14.75 -17.81 13.60
C ASN A 300 -14.01 -18.75 12.66
N THR A 301 -14.72 -19.72 12.08
CA THR A 301 -14.26 -20.38 10.85
C THR A 301 -14.54 -19.46 9.67
N VAL A 302 -13.68 -19.54 8.65
CA VAL A 302 -13.69 -18.63 7.52
C VAL A 302 -13.77 -19.41 6.22
N ILE A 303 -14.70 -19.01 5.37
CA ILE A 303 -14.73 -19.39 3.96
C ILE A 303 -14.37 -18.14 3.17
N ILE A 304 -13.36 -18.19 2.31
CA ILE A 304 -13.07 -17.11 1.37
C ILE A 304 -13.60 -17.48 -0.02
N LYS A 305 -14.46 -16.62 -0.58
CA LYS A 305 -14.89 -16.63 -1.98
C LYS A 305 -14.17 -15.46 -2.67
N PRO A 306 -13.00 -15.67 -3.29
CA PRO A 306 -12.24 -14.59 -3.92
C PRO A 306 -13.00 -14.00 -5.13
N ALA A 307 -12.64 -12.77 -5.50
CA ALA A 307 -13.06 -12.20 -6.77
C ALA A 307 -12.50 -13.04 -7.94
N PRO A 308 -13.27 -13.28 -9.02
CA PRO A 308 -12.84 -14.11 -10.14
C PRO A 308 -11.61 -13.54 -10.86
N GLU A 309 -11.38 -12.23 -10.76
CA GLU A 309 -10.20 -11.56 -11.34
C GLU A 309 -8.94 -11.62 -10.45
N ALA A 310 -8.98 -12.27 -9.28
CA ALA A 310 -7.89 -12.26 -8.31
C ALA A 310 -7.68 -13.61 -7.58
N VAL A 311 -8.07 -14.72 -8.23
CA VAL A 311 -8.10 -16.06 -7.61
C VAL A 311 -6.68 -16.54 -7.28
N LEU A 312 -5.70 -16.28 -8.15
CA LEU A 312 -4.31 -16.69 -7.93
C LEU A 312 -3.70 -15.95 -6.73
N VAL A 313 -3.95 -14.65 -6.62
CA VAL A 313 -3.42 -13.86 -5.49
C VAL A 313 -4.00 -14.34 -4.16
N ALA A 314 -5.32 -14.55 -4.11
CA ALA A 314 -5.99 -15.06 -2.92
C ALA A 314 -5.51 -16.48 -2.56
N TRP A 315 -5.23 -17.32 -3.55
CA TRP A 315 -4.64 -18.64 -3.35
C TRP A 315 -3.22 -18.57 -2.74
N GLU A 316 -2.34 -17.71 -3.26
CA GLU A 316 -1.00 -17.50 -2.71
C GLU A 316 -1.06 -16.98 -1.26
N MET A 317 -2.00 -16.08 -0.97
CA MET A 317 -2.26 -15.60 0.38
C MET A 317 -2.73 -16.75 1.30
N CYS A 318 -3.71 -17.57 0.88
CA CYS A 318 -4.18 -18.71 1.68
C CYS A 318 -3.04 -19.70 1.98
N LYS A 319 -2.18 -19.99 0.99
CA LYS A 319 -0.99 -20.83 1.20
C LYS A 319 -0.07 -20.26 2.28
N ALA A 320 0.17 -18.94 2.27
CA ALA A 320 0.96 -18.28 3.31
C ALA A 320 0.36 -18.51 4.71
N LEU A 321 -0.97 -18.36 4.85
CA LEU A 321 -1.66 -18.53 6.12
C LEU A 321 -1.67 -19.99 6.60
N TRP A 322 -1.89 -20.96 5.70
CA TRP A 322 -1.82 -22.37 6.06
C TRP A 322 -0.39 -22.81 6.43
N GLU A 323 0.64 -22.31 5.74
CA GLU A 323 2.05 -22.55 6.09
C GLU A 323 2.43 -21.95 7.45
N ALA A 324 1.78 -20.86 7.86
CA ALA A 324 1.93 -20.28 9.19
C ALA A 324 1.25 -21.10 10.31
N GLY A 325 0.47 -22.13 9.94
CA GLY A 325 -0.18 -23.04 10.89
C GLY A 325 -1.68 -22.79 11.08
N ILE A 326 -2.32 -21.92 10.29
CA ILE A 326 -3.78 -21.83 10.29
C ILE A 326 -4.37 -23.17 9.82
N PRO A 327 -5.27 -23.82 10.60
CA PRO A 327 -5.91 -25.05 10.18
C PRO A 327 -6.72 -24.86 8.88
N LYS A 328 -6.62 -25.82 7.97
CA LYS A 328 -7.33 -25.81 6.68
C LYS A 328 -8.84 -26.01 6.81
N GLU A 329 -9.28 -26.49 7.96
CA GLU A 329 -10.67 -26.60 8.35
C GLU A 329 -11.21 -25.27 8.88
N ALA A 330 -10.32 -24.43 9.45
CA ALA A 330 -10.67 -23.10 9.95
C ALA A 330 -10.64 -22.03 8.85
N LEU A 331 -9.81 -22.19 7.81
CA LEU A 331 -9.76 -21.33 6.63
C LEU A 331 -9.91 -22.17 5.36
N GLN A 332 -11.05 -22.04 4.69
CA GLN A 332 -11.38 -22.73 3.45
C GLN A 332 -11.36 -21.79 2.24
N PHE A 333 -10.82 -22.26 1.11
CA PHE A 333 -10.72 -21.52 -0.15
C PHE A 333 -11.72 -22.05 -1.17
N VAL A 334 -12.77 -21.27 -1.45
CA VAL A 334 -13.93 -21.71 -2.24
C VAL A 334 -14.27 -20.68 -3.33
N PRO A 335 -13.52 -20.63 -4.44
CA PRO A 335 -13.94 -19.92 -5.64
C PRO A 335 -15.30 -20.42 -6.13
N THR A 336 -16.23 -19.49 -6.35
CA THR A 336 -17.59 -19.79 -6.82
C THR A 336 -18.01 -18.76 -7.86
N THR A 337 -18.88 -19.16 -8.78
CA THR A 337 -19.56 -18.26 -9.72
C THR A 337 -20.55 -17.34 -9.00
N ASP A 338 -20.90 -16.22 -9.62
CA ASP A 338 -21.93 -15.28 -9.12
C ASP A 338 -23.34 -15.62 -9.64
N ASP A 339 -23.65 -16.92 -9.67
CA ASP A 339 -24.94 -17.47 -10.07
C ASP A 339 -25.68 -18.08 -8.86
N GLU A 340 -26.59 -19.03 -9.10
CA GLU A 340 -27.32 -19.75 -8.04
C GLU A 340 -26.38 -20.49 -7.06
N VAL A 341 -25.18 -20.92 -7.48
CA VAL A 341 -24.20 -21.56 -6.58
C VAL A 341 -23.63 -20.54 -5.61
N GLY A 342 -23.14 -19.40 -6.10
CA GLY A 342 -22.65 -18.31 -5.26
C GLY A 342 -23.73 -17.75 -4.35
N ARG A 343 -24.95 -17.59 -4.88
CA ARG A 343 -26.13 -17.18 -4.10
C ARG A 343 -26.44 -18.17 -2.98
N SER A 344 -26.39 -19.49 -3.25
CA SER A 344 -26.65 -20.48 -2.20
C SER A 344 -25.63 -20.39 -1.06
N LEU A 345 -24.36 -20.12 -1.36
CA LEU A 345 -23.32 -19.95 -0.34
C LEU A 345 -23.59 -18.70 0.51
N VAL A 346 -23.83 -17.55 -0.13
CA VAL A 346 -24.06 -16.26 0.58
C VAL A 346 -25.32 -16.30 1.44
N THR A 347 -26.36 -17.02 1.01
CA THR A 347 -27.67 -17.01 1.68
C THR A 347 -27.86 -18.13 2.71
N ASP A 348 -26.96 -19.12 2.78
CA ASP A 348 -27.10 -20.26 3.69
C ASP A 348 -27.22 -19.81 5.17
N GLY A 349 -28.03 -20.53 5.94
CA GLY A 349 -28.27 -20.24 7.37
C GLY A 349 -27.04 -20.47 8.26
N ARG A 350 -26.07 -21.28 7.80
CA ARG A 350 -24.80 -21.56 8.50
C ARG A 350 -23.76 -20.46 8.32
N ILE A 351 -23.94 -19.53 7.37
CA ILE A 351 -23.12 -18.31 7.28
C ILE A 351 -23.69 -17.27 8.24
N ASN A 352 -22.94 -17.01 9.32
CA ASN A 352 -23.37 -16.12 10.40
C ASN A 352 -23.07 -14.65 10.12
N ALA A 353 -22.08 -14.36 9.27
CA ALA A 353 -21.81 -13.03 8.75
C ALA A 353 -21.09 -13.09 7.40
N VAL A 354 -21.25 -12.04 6.61
CA VAL A 354 -20.51 -11.81 5.37
C VAL A 354 -19.72 -10.52 5.52
N ILE A 355 -18.40 -10.60 5.28
CA ILE A 355 -17.55 -9.43 5.11
C ILE A 355 -17.38 -9.21 3.62
N LEU A 356 -18.02 -8.16 3.11
CA LEU A 356 -17.93 -7.73 1.73
C LEU A 356 -17.05 -6.50 1.63
N THR A 357 -16.14 -6.52 0.67
CA THR A 357 -15.56 -5.28 0.15
C THR A 357 -15.70 -5.29 -1.35
N GLY A 358 -16.41 -4.31 -1.90
CA GLY A 358 -16.77 -4.32 -3.32
C GLY A 358 -17.76 -3.23 -3.71
N ALA A 359 -18.50 -3.46 -4.79
CA ALA A 359 -19.46 -2.48 -5.29
C ALA A 359 -20.69 -2.37 -4.37
N HIS A 360 -21.24 -1.16 -4.24
CA HIS A 360 -22.52 -0.92 -3.55
C HIS A 360 -23.67 -1.77 -4.14
N SER A 361 -23.65 -2.02 -5.46
CA SER A 361 -24.62 -2.89 -6.13
C SER A 361 -24.55 -4.34 -5.66
N THR A 362 -23.35 -4.88 -5.38
CA THR A 362 -23.16 -6.24 -4.85
C THR A 362 -23.71 -6.36 -3.43
N GLY A 363 -23.44 -5.38 -2.56
CA GLY A 363 -24.01 -5.35 -1.21
C GLY A 363 -25.54 -5.30 -1.23
N ARG A 364 -26.12 -4.47 -2.10
CA ARG A 364 -27.57 -4.43 -2.31
C ARG A 364 -28.13 -5.73 -2.87
N MET A 365 -27.41 -6.40 -3.77
CA MET A 365 -27.80 -7.69 -4.32
C MET A 365 -27.85 -8.76 -3.22
N PHE A 366 -26.83 -8.84 -2.35
CA PHE A 366 -26.81 -9.79 -1.23
C PHE A 366 -27.97 -9.56 -0.26
N LEU A 367 -28.25 -8.31 0.12
CA LEU A 367 -29.41 -7.98 0.96
C LEU A 367 -30.76 -8.22 0.26
N GLY A 368 -30.80 -8.11 -1.07
CA GLY A 368 -31.96 -8.50 -1.87
C GLY A 368 -32.20 -10.01 -1.87
N TRP A 369 -31.15 -10.81 -1.74
CA TRP A 369 -31.26 -12.27 -1.61
C TRP A 369 -31.63 -12.72 -0.19
N LYS A 370 -31.08 -12.06 0.83
CA LYS A 370 -31.31 -12.36 2.26
C LYS A 370 -31.33 -11.07 3.09
N PRO A 371 -32.52 -10.46 3.34
CA PRO A 371 -32.64 -9.18 4.03
C PRO A 371 -32.09 -9.17 5.47
N GLU A 372 -32.10 -10.31 6.14
CA GLU A 372 -31.58 -10.49 7.51
C GLU A 372 -30.08 -10.81 7.56
N LEU A 373 -29.39 -10.83 6.42
CA LEU A 373 -27.96 -11.10 6.35
C LEU A 373 -27.16 -10.09 7.19
N ARG A 374 -26.32 -10.60 8.10
CA ARG A 374 -25.33 -9.78 8.80
C ARG A 374 -24.18 -9.44 7.84
N LEU A 375 -24.38 -8.37 7.08
CA LEU A 375 -23.45 -7.89 6.08
C LEU A 375 -22.58 -6.76 6.65
N LEU A 376 -21.28 -6.96 6.73
CA LEU A 376 -20.28 -5.91 6.95
C LEU A 376 -19.73 -5.53 5.57
N ALA A 377 -20.18 -4.40 5.01
CA ALA A 377 -19.86 -4.01 3.64
C ALA A 377 -19.10 -2.69 3.58
N GLU A 378 -17.83 -2.77 3.16
CA GLU A 378 -17.07 -1.63 2.67
C GLU A 378 -17.36 -1.45 1.17
N THR A 379 -17.87 -0.29 0.77
CA THR A 379 -18.37 -0.07 -0.60
C THR A 379 -17.75 1.15 -1.28
N SER A 380 -18.12 1.37 -2.54
CA SER A 380 -17.54 2.40 -3.41
C SER A 380 -17.66 3.83 -2.83
N GLY A 381 -16.61 4.64 -3.04
CA GLY A 381 -16.59 6.06 -2.71
C GLY A 381 -16.59 6.96 -3.95
N LYS A 382 -17.00 8.22 -3.77
CA LYS A 382 -16.82 9.31 -4.75
C LYS A 382 -15.93 10.38 -4.12
N ASN A 383 -14.64 10.09 -4.00
CA ASN A 383 -13.73 10.91 -3.20
C ASN A 383 -13.31 12.16 -3.96
N SER A 384 -13.14 13.25 -3.20
CA SER A 384 -12.74 14.55 -3.72
C SER A 384 -11.53 15.13 -3.00
N LEU A 385 -10.67 15.82 -3.74
CA LEU A 385 -9.60 16.67 -3.19
C LEU A 385 -10.01 18.15 -3.35
N ILE A 386 -10.00 18.93 -2.27
CA ILE A 386 -10.26 20.37 -2.31
C ILE A 386 -8.92 21.11 -2.31
N ILE A 387 -8.67 21.97 -3.30
CA ILE A 387 -7.44 22.74 -3.43
C ILE A 387 -7.80 24.23 -3.38
N SER A 388 -7.37 24.91 -2.32
CA SER A 388 -7.54 26.36 -2.13
C SER A 388 -6.36 27.16 -2.68
N GLY A 389 -6.51 28.47 -2.81
CA GLY A 389 -5.45 29.41 -3.22
C GLY A 389 -4.28 29.49 -2.24
N MET A 390 -4.43 28.94 -1.02
CA MET A 390 -3.37 28.83 -0.02
C MET A 390 -2.57 27.53 -0.10
N ALA A 391 -2.96 26.60 -0.99
CA ALA A 391 -2.27 25.34 -1.14
C ALA A 391 -0.90 25.51 -1.81
N ASP A 392 0.06 24.68 -1.42
CA ASP A 392 1.27 24.48 -2.24
C ASP A 392 0.86 23.79 -3.54
N HIS A 393 0.97 24.51 -4.66
CA HIS A 393 0.51 24.03 -5.96
C HIS A 393 1.29 22.80 -6.44
N ASP A 394 2.61 22.73 -6.19
CA ASP A 394 3.45 21.60 -6.61
C ASP A 394 3.04 20.33 -5.86
N GLN A 395 2.87 20.46 -4.54
CA GLN A 395 2.44 19.35 -3.68
C GLN A 395 0.99 18.93 -4.00
N ALA A 396 0.07 19.89 -4.19
CA ALA A 396 -1.31 19.61 -4.51
C ALA A 396 -1.48 18.90 -5.86
N ILE A 397 -0.73 19.30 -6.89
CA ILE A 397 -0.72 18.63 -8.19
C ILE A 397 -0.17 17.21 -8.06
N LYS A 398 0.96 17.04 -7.36
CA LYS A 398 1.57 15.72 -7.12
C LYS A 398 0.59 14.78 -6.42
N ASP A 399 -0.07 15.24 -5.37
CA ASP A 399 -1.01 14.44 -4.59
C ASP A 399 -2.30 14.15 -5.38
N LEU A 400 -2.80 15.11 -6.16
CA LEU A 400 -3.95 14.89 -7.02
C LEU A 400 -3.66 13.83 -8.10
N VAL A 401 -2.53 13.95 -8.80
CA VAL A 401 -2.12 13.00 -9.85
C VAL A 401 -1.93 11.61 -9.24
N LYS A 402 -1.22 11.50 -8.11
CA LYS A 402 -1.04 10.22 -7.40
C LYS A 402 -2.38 9.62 -6.95
N SER A 403 -3.28 10.44 -6.40
CA SER A 403 -4.57 9.97 -5.87
C SER A 403 -5.56 9.58 -6.97
N ALA A 404 -5.50 10.23 -8.13
CA ALA A 404 -6.38 9.94 -9.25
C ALA A 404 -5.90 8.75 -10.09
N PHE A 405 -4.59 8.63 -10.33
CA PHE A 405 -4.03 7.66 -11.28
C PHE A 405 -3.22 6.53 -10.62
N GLY A 406 -2.94 6.60 -9.31
CA GLY A 406 -2.34 5.49 -8.58
C GLY A 406 -3.19 4.23 -8.69
N HIS A 407 -2.56 3.11 -9.08
CA HIS A 407 -3.24 1.89 -9.51
C HIS A 407 -4.38 2.14 -10.53
N ASN A 408 -4.14 3.03 -11.49
CA ASN A 408 -5.04 3.35 -12.61
C ASN A 408 -6.40 3.91 -12.15
N GLY A 409 -6.45 4.50 -10.95
CA GLY A 409 -7.68 4.98 -10.33
C GLY A 409 -8.59 3.86 -9.80
N GLN A 410 -8.14 2.60 -9.82
CA GLN A 410 -8.91 1.43 -9.36
C GLN A 410 -8.83 1.26 -7.83
N LYS A 411 -8.86 2.35 -7.07
CA LYS A 411 -8.90 2.34 -5.60
C LYS A 411 -10.23 2.90 -5.13
N CYS A 412 -10.84 2.29 -4.10
CA CYS A 412 -12.04 2.85 -3.48
C CYS A 412 -11.79 4.25 -2.91
N SER A 413 -10.53 4.56 -2.56
CA SER A 413 -10.03 5.84 -2.07
C SER A 413 -9.52 6.79 -3.17
N ALA A 414 -9.54 6.39 -4.45
CA ALA A 414 -9.03 7.23 -5.53
C ALA A 414 -9.77 8.57 -5.60
N ALA A 415 -9.02 9.65 -5.83
CA ALA A 415 -9.58 10.98 -6.02
C ALA A 415 -10.24 11.04 -7.41
N SER A 416 -11.57 11.09 -7.42
CA SER A 416 -12.37 11.10 -8.65
C SER A 416 -12.92 12.49 -9.01
N LEU A 417 -12.69 13.47 -8.13
CA LEU A 417 -13.10 14.86 -8.27
C LEU A 417 -12.05 15.78 -7.64
N ALA A 418 -11.59 16.78 -8.38
CA ALA A 418 -10.85 17.90 -7.81
C ALA A 418 -11.79 19.11 -7.72
N VAL A 419 -11.89 19.71 -6.54
CA VAL A 419 -12.65 20.94 -6.30
C VAL A 419 -11.64 22.05 -6.10
N LEU A 420 -11.55 22.97 -7.05
CA LEU A 420 -10.56 24.04 -7.05
C LEU A 420 -11.24 25.37 -6.73
N GLU A 421 -10.60 26.20 -5.92
CA GLU A 421 -10.98 27.62 -5.85
C GLU A 421 -10.74 28.31 -7.19
N ALA A 422 -11.54 29.34 -7.48
CA ALA A 422 -11.55 30.00 -8.79
C ALA A 422 -10.16 30.51 -9.18
N GLU A 423 -9.43 31.13 -8.26
CA GLU A 423 -8.05 31.58 -8.50
C GLU A 423 -7.05 30.47 -8.85
N VAL A 424 -7.26 29.25 -8.35
CA VAL A 424 -6.42 28.08 -8.69
C VAL A 424 -6.81 27.55 -10.08
N TYR A 425 -8.12 27.43 -10.35
CA TYR A 425 -8.62 26.97 -11.63
C TYR A 425 -8.27 27.94 -12.77
N ASP A 426 -8.46 29.23 -12.54
CA ASP A 426 -8.22 30.30 -13.51
C ASP A 426 -6.72 30.57 -13.72
N ASN A 427 -5.83 30.02 -12.88
CA ASN A 427 -4.39 30.10 -13.03
C ASN A 427 -3.91 29.17 -14.17
N PRO A 428 -3.46 29.71 -15.32
CA PRO A 428 -3.05 28.89 -16.45
C PRO A 428 -1.77 28.08 -16.16
N ALA A 429 -0.92 28.51 -15.21
CA ALA A 429 0.27 27.76 -14.82
C ALA A 429 -0.09 26.47 -14.08
N PHE A 430 -1.04 26.55 -13.14
CA PHE A 430 -1.54 25.40 -12.40
C PHE A 430 -2.11 24.33 -13.34
N LEU A 431 -3.02 24.73 -14.24
CA LEU A 431 -3.62 23.80 -15.21
C LEU A 431 -2.60 23.19 -16.17
N ARG A 432 -1.61 23.98 -16.64
CA ARG A 432 -0.51 23.46 -17.47
C ARG A 432 0.31 22.42 -16.73
N GLN A 433 0.72 22.71 -15.49
CA GLN A 433 1.53 21.82 -14.69
C GLN A 433 0.78 20.53 -14.32
N LEU A 434 -0.51 20.62 -13.98
CA LEU A 434 -1.35 19.43 -13.75
C LEU A 434 -1.41 18.53 -14.99
N ARG A 435 -1.60 19.13 -16.17
CA ARG A 435 -1.60 18.42 -17.45
C ARG A 435 -0.24 17.78 -17.73
N ASP A 436 0.84 18.54 -17.58
CA ASP A 436 2.18 18.07 -17.89
C ASP A 436 2.62 16.95 -16.91
N ALA A 437 2.28 17.08 -15.62
CA ALA A 437 2.46 16.02 -14.62
C ALA A 437 1.69 14.75 -14.99
N THR A 438 0.42 14.88 -15.39
CA THR A 438 -0.40 13.74 -15.81
C THR A 438 0.14 13.09 -17.09
N ALA A 439 0.50 13.90 -18.09
CA ALA A 439 1.02 13.43 -19.38
C ALA A 439 2.43 12.81 -19.28
N SER A 440 3.15 13.07 -18.18
CA SER A 440 4.45 12.46 -17.90
C SER A 440 4.35 11.02 -17.38
N LEU A 441 3.16 10.55 -17.00
CA LEU A 441 2.96 9.18 -16.54
C LEU A 441 3.16 8.20 -17.69
N HIS A 442 4.10 7.27 -17.53
CA HIS A 442 4.31 6.21 -18.51
C HIS A 442 3.17 5.19 -18.42
N VAL A 443 2.41 5.07 -19.50
CA VAL A 443 1.36 4.07 -19.68
C VAL A 443 1.98 2.86 -20.35
N GLY A 444 1.83 1.67 -19.78
CA GLY A 444 2.45 0.46 -20.30
C GLY A 444 2.01 -0.80 -19.60
N SER A 445 2.68 -1.90 -19.92
CA SER A 445 2.42 -3.21 -19.31
C SER A 445 2.78 -3.21 -17.83
N ALA A 446 2.10 -4.04 -17.02
CA ALA A 446 2.50 -4.30 -15.63
C ALA A 446 3.86 -5.02 -15.54
N TRP A 447 4.31 -5.64 -16.65
CA TRP A 447 5.62 -6.29 -16.80
C TRP A 447 6.78 -5.32 -17.08
N GLU A 448 6.53 -4.01 -17.06
CA GLU A 448 7.51 -2.96 -17.29
C GLU A 448 7.68 -2.10 -16.03
N LEU A 449 8.89 -2.05 -15.46
CA LEU A 449 9.18 -1.27 -14.23
C LEU A 449 8.98 0.24 -14.42
N SER A 450 9.03 0.73 -15.66
CA SER A 450 8.79 2.14 -16.00
C SER A 450 7.31 2.52 -15.93
N SER A 451 6.39 1.56 -16.06
CA SER A 451 4.94 1.82 -16.10
C SER A 451 4.45 2.39 -14.77
N LYS A 452 3.74 3.52 -14.86
CA LYS A 452 3.03 4.14 -13.74
C LYS A 452 1.53 3.91 -13.83
N VAL A 453 1.02 3.86 -15.06
CA VAL A 453 -0.35 3.47 -15.36
C VAL A 453 -0.29 2.15 -16.13
N THR A 454 -0.85 1.11 -15.54
CA THR A 454 -0.94 -0.24 -16.11
C THR A 454 -2.37 -0.49 -16.62
N PRO A 455 -2.67 -1.67 -17.22
CA PRO A 455 -4.02 -1.97 -17.65
C PRO A 455 -5.04 -1.96 -16.50
N ILE A 456 -6.28 -1.65 -16.84
CA ILE A 456 -7.43 -1.89 -15.95
C ILE A 456 -7.77 -3.38 -15.91
N ILE A 457 -8.44 -3.83 -14.85
CA ILE A 457 -8.63 -5.27 -14.58
C ILE A 457 -9.39 -6.02 -15.70
N ARG A 458 -10.28 -5.32 -16.40
CA ARG A 458 -11.12 -5.87 -17.48
C ARG A 458 -11.49 -4.76 -18.45
N GLU A 459 -11.98 -5.14 -19.63
CA GLU A 459 -12.48 -4.18 -20.60
C GLU A 459 -13.55 -3.24 -19.99
N PRO A 460 -13.51 -1.93 -20.32
CA PRO A 460 -14.50 -0.98 -19.80
C PRO A 460 -15.91 -1.36 -20.22
N GLY A 461 -16.80 -1.58 -19.26
CA GLY A 461 -18.24 -1.61 -19.52
C GLY A 461 -18.77 -0.24 -19.98
N ALA A 462 -20.03 -0.17 -20.39
CA ALA A 462 -20.63 1.04 -20.99
C ALA A 462 -20.45 2.32 -20.15
N GLU A 463 -20.61 2.23 -18.83
CA GLU A 463 -20.47 3.39 -17.93
C GLU A 463 -19.04 3.92 -17.88
N LEU A 464 -18.06 3.03 -17.69
CA LEU A 464 -16.64 3.41 -17.65
C LEU A 464 -16.17 3.87 -19.03
N ALA A 465 -16.57 3.18 -20.10
CA ALA A 465 -16.27 3.59 -21.48
C ALA A 465 -16.79 5.00 -21.76
N ARG A 466 -18.04 5.32 -21.36
CA ARG A 466 -18.57 6.68 -21.44
C ARG A 466 -17.72 7.66 -20.62
N GLY A 467 -17.43 7.34 -19.36
CA GLY A 467 -16.62 8.20 -18.48
C GLY A 467 -15.21 8.50 -19.01
N LEU A 468 -14.62 7.55 -19.73
CA LEU A 468 -13.30 7.69 -20.35
C LEU A 468 -13.34 8.43 -21.70
N THR A 469 -14.45 8.35 -22.45
CA THR A 469 -14.48 8.79 -23.86
C THR A 469 -15.39 9.97 -24.16
N GLN A 470 -16.31 10.32 -23.26
CA GLN A 470 -17.35 11.33 -23.49
C GLN A 470 -17.40 12.37 -22.37
N LEU A 471 -17.61 13.63 -22.76
CA LEU A 471 -17.95 14.71 -21.84
C LEU A 471 -19.47 14.94 -21.83
N ASP A 472 -20.01 15.31 -20.67
CA ASP A 472 -21.40 15.78 -20.60
C ASP A 472 -21.52 17.21 -21.20
N GLU A 473 -22.73 17.56 -21.65
CA GLU A 473 -23.01 18.90 -22.18
C GLU A 473 -22.60 20.00 -21.19
N GLY A 474 -21.92 21.04 -21.69
CA GLY A 474 -21.40 22.13 -20.88
C GLY A 474 -20.08 21.83 -20.15
N LYS A 475 -19.53 20.62 -20.26
CA LYS A 475 -18.17 20.31 -19.77
C LYS A 475 -17.12 20.54 -20.86
N ALA A 476 -16.01 21.16 -20.49
CA ALA A 476 -14.85 21.36 -21.37
C ALA A 476 -13.64 20.57 -20.86
N GLY A 477 -12.84 20.02 -21.79
CA GLY A 477 -11.57 19.36 -21.51
C GLY A 477 -11.66 17.84 -21.37
N CYS A 478 -11.69 17.13 -22.50
CA CYS A 478 -11.36 15.71 -22.54
C CYS A 478 -9.90 15.65 -23.00
N TRP A 479 -8.99 15.21 -22.15
CA TRP A 479 -7.62 14.93 -22.56
C TRP A 479 -7.56 13.57 -23.25
N ASN A 480 -8.45 13.35 -24.23
CA ASN A 480 -8.43 12.20 -25.12
C ASN A 480 -7.35 12.44 -26.18
N ARG A 481 -6.09 12.16 -25.82
CA ARG A 481 -5.27 11.44 -26.80
C ARG A 481 -5.68 9.99 -26.65
N LYS A 482 -6.02 9.35 -27.76
CA LYS A 482 -6.12 7.88 -27.82
C LYS A 482 -4.84 7.33 -27.17
N TRP A 483 -4.98 6.72 -26.01
CA TRP A 483 -3.94 5.94 -25.34
C TRP A 483 -4.06 4.51 -25.82
#